data_AF-V2UXB7-F1
#
_entry.id   AF-V2UXB7-F1
#
_cell.length_a   1.000
_cell.length_b   1.000
_cell.length_c   1.000
_cell.angle_alpha   90.00
_cell.angle_beta   90.00
_cell.angle_gamma   90.00
#
_symmetry.space_group_name_H-M   'P 1'
#
loop_
_entity.id
_entity.type
_entity.pdbx_description
1 polymer ?
#
loop_
_entity_poly.entity_id
_entity_poly.type
_entity_poly.pdbx_seq_one_letter_code
_entity_poly.pdbx_strand_id
1 'polypeptide(L)'
;MMLYKKQYMALALIGMMLGLTACNNNNGQKVEIKPAPNLSKDATEYAKKSWELMNQVEPMVENHELTKIDSEVRKPLRELGSQWMINVKMGDSVAEGNFALCRKAMVSLDTWARAVQANDDSQTDAKESYLHNKGLCKSALDSPALGNS
;
A
#
# COMPACT_ATOMS: atom_id res chain seq x y z
N MET A 1 47.79 -26.02 31.97
CA MET A 1 47.15 -24.91 31.22
C MET A 1 45.85 -25.33 30.48
N MET A 2 45.06 -26.27 31.01
CA MET A 2 43.77 -26.70 30.40
C MET A 2 42.55 -26.59 31.35
N LEU A 3 42.76 -26.38 32.65
CA LEU A 3 41.67 -26.23 33.64
C LEU A 3 41.02 -24.84 33.60
N TYR A 4 41.81 -23.77 33.38
CA TYR A 4 41.29 -22.41 33.27
C TYR A 4 40.39 -22.22 32.04
N LYS A 5 40.70 -22.83 30.89
CA LYS A 5 39.89 -22.71 29.66
C LYS A 5 38.48 -23.32 29.81
N LYS A 6 38.32 -24.38 30.62
CA LYS A 6 37.00 -24.98 30.90
C LYS A 6 36.15 -24.12 31.83
N GLN A 7 36.77 -23.37 32.75
CA GLN A 7 36.06 -22.47 33.66
C GLN A 7 35.48 -21.24 32.94
N TYR A 8 36.20 -20.67 31.96
CA TYR A 8 35.68 -19.56 31.14
C TYR A 8 34.54 -19.98 30.21
N MET A 9 34.56 -21.23 29.72
CA MET A 9 33.49 -21.75 28.86
C MET A 9 32.18 -21.98 29.66
N ALA A 10 32.28 -22.42 30.92
CA ALA A 10 31.13 -22.56 31.80
C ALA A 10 30.54 -21.20 32.24
N LEU A 11 31.39 -20.19 32.48
CA LEU A 11 30.93 -18.84 32.84
C LEU A 11 30.20 -18.14 31.68
N ALA A 12 30.65 -18.34 30.44
CA ALA A 12 30.02 -17.76 29.25
C ALA A 12 28.63 -18.36 28.95
N LEU A 13 28.43 -19.65 29.23
CA LEU A 13 27.15 -20.34 29.03
C LEU A 13 26.08 -19.93 30.06
N ILE A 14 26.47 -19.60 31.30
CA ILE A 14 25.54 -19.14 32.34
C ILE A 14 25.12 -17.67 32.09
N GLY A 15 26.03 -16.83 31.59
CA GLY A 15 25.71 -15.44 31.22
C GLY A 15 24.67 -15.31 30.11
N MET A 16 24.59 -16.29 29.21
CA MET A 16 23.62 -16.28 28.10
C MET A 16 22.20 -16.66 28.51
N MET A 17 22.02 -17.37 29.64
CA MET A 17 20.69 -17.74 30.15
C MET A 17 20.00 -16.61 30.93
N LEU A 18 20.75 -15.62 31.44
CA LEU A 18 20.19 -14.48 32.18
C LEU A 18 19.69 -13.34 31.28
N GLY A 19 19.99 -13.39 29.97
CA GLY A 19 19.57 -12.35 29.00
C GLY A 19 18.18 -12.55 28.39
N LEU A 20 17.51 -13.69 28.65
CA LEU A 20 16.23 -14.04 28.00
C LEU A 20 14.98 -13.69 28.82
N THR A 21 15.11 -13.07 30.00
CA THR A 21 13.95 -12.72 30.85
C THR A 21 13.32 -11.36 30.55
N ALA A 22 13.72 -10.67 29.48
CA ALA A 22 13.18 -9.36 29.08
C ALA A 22 11.94 -9.43 28.17
N CYS A 23 11.06 -10.43 28.32
CA CYS A 23 9.76 -10.50 27.65
C CYS A 23 8.68 -11.07 28.58
N ASN A 24 8.59 -10.60 29.82
CA ASN A 24 7.40 -10.88 30.64
C ASN A 24 6.99 -9.72 31.56
N ASN A 25 7.31 -8.47 31.21
CA ASN A 25 6.76 -7.32 31.93
C ASN A 25 5.41 -6.92 31.32
N ASN A 26 4.44 -7.85 31.37
CA ASN A 26 3.03 -7.53 31.13
C ASN A 26 2.47 -6.81 32.37
N ASN A 27 2.87 -5.55 32.53
CA ASN A 27 2.09 -4.62 33.34
C ASN A 27 0.75 -4.47 32.61
N GLY A 28 -0.30 -5.09 33.17
CA GLY A 28 -1.64 -5.20 32.61
C GLY A 28 -2.37 -3.86 32.51
N GLN A 29 -1.84 -2.92 31.74
CA GLN A 29 -2.66 -1.94 31.06
C GLN A 29 -3.50 -2.73 30.06
N LYS A 30 -4.72 -3.05 30.49
CA LYS A 30 -5.77 -3.62 29.66
C LYS A 30 -6.00 -2.60 28.54
N VAL A 31 -5.27 -2.76 27.44
CA VAL A 31 -5.46 -1.94 26.24
C VAL A 31 -6.91 -2.14 25.86
N GLU A 32 -7.68 -1.07 25.93
CA GLU A 32 -9.08 -1.09 25.51
C GLU A 32 -9.06 -1.42 24.01
N ILE A 33 -9.40 -2.67 23.69
CA ILE A 33 -9.48 -3.13 22.31
C ILE A 33 -10.69 -2.42 21.73
N LYS A 34 -10.45 -1.28 21.09
CA LYS A 34 -11.46 -0.61 20.28
C LYS A 34 -11.96 -1.64 19.26
N PRO A 35 -13.29 -1.74 19.06
CA PRO A 35 -13.82 -2.65 18.05
C PRO A 35 -13.14 -2.36 16.72
N ALA A 36 -12.83 -3.41 15.97
CA ALA A 36 -12.30 -3.26 14.62
C ALA A 36 -13.25 -2.34 13.83
N PRO A 37 -12.73 -1.38 13.04
CA PRO A 37 -13.55 -0.55 12.18
C PRO A 37 -14.44 -1.45 11.33
N ASN A 38 -15.75 -1.16 11.30
CA ASN A 38 -16.66 -1.85 10.39
C ASN A 38 -16.31 -1.41 8.97
N LEU A 39 -15.57 -2.26 8.26
CA LEU A 39 -15.23 -2.06 6.87
C LEU A 39 -16.50 -2.01 6.01
N SER A 40 -16.60 -1.01 5.14
CA SER A 40 -17.66 -0.94 4.14
C SER A 40 -17.40 -1.99 3.05
N LYS A 41 -18.47 -2.63 2.57
CA LYS A 41 -18.41 -3.46 1.35
C LYS A 41 -18.52 -2.62 0.07
N ASP A 42 -18.88 -1.34 0.19
CA ASP A 42 -19.07 -0.47 -0.96
C ASP A 42 -17.77 0.28 -1.28
N ALA A 43 -17.14 -0.10 -2.39
CA ALA A 43 -15.93 0.51 -2.92
C ALA A 43 -16.21 1.72 -3.83
N THR A 44 -17.49 2.03 -4.13
CA THR A 44 -17.88 3.05 -5.12
C THR A 44 -17.34 4.44 -4.78
N GLU A 45 -17.39 4.82 -3.50
CA GLU A 45 -16.89 6.12 -3.03
C GLU A 45 -15.39 6.26 -3.32
N TYR A 46 -14.61 5.24 -2.96
CA TYR A 46 -13.18 5.25 -3.17
C TYR A 46 -12.81 5.16 -4.66
N ALA A 47 -13.58 4.42 -5.46
CA ALA A 47 -13.39 4.37 -6.91
C ALA A 47 -13.55 5.76 -7.56
N LYS A 48 -14.57 6.52 -7.16
CA LYS A 48 -14.79 7.90 -7.63
C LYS A 48 -13.65 8.83 -7.21
N LYS A 49 -13.25 8.79 -5.92
CA LYS A 49 -12.11 9.56 -5.42
C LYS A 49 -10.82 9.23 -6.18
N SER A 50 -10.59 7.96 -6.48
CA SER A 50 -9.43 7.52 -7.28
C SER A 50 -9.47 8.10 -8.68
N TRP A 51 -10.62 8.08 -9.34
CA TRP A 51 -10.78 8.66 -10.67
C TRP A 51 -10.52 10.17 -10.68
N GLU A 52 -11.10 10.90 -9.72
CA GLU A 52 -10.89 12.34 -9.57
C GLU A 52 -9.42 12.65 -9.33
N LEU A 53 -8.78 11.96 -8.38
CA LEU A 53 -7.38 12.16 -8.05
C LEU A 53 -6.48 11.87 -9.26
N MET A 54 -6.68 10.75 -9.96
CA MET A 54 -5.88 10.40 -11.14
C MET A 54 -5.96 11.49 -12.22
N ASN A 55 -7.16 12.01 -12.53
CA ASN A 55 -7.30 13.08 -13.51
C ASN A 55 -6.70 14.41 -13.06
N GLN A 56 -6.65 14.67 -11.76
CA GLN A 56 -6.01 15.86 -11.20
C GLN A 56 -4.48 15.79 -11.31
N VAL A 57 -3.88 14.63 -11.03
CA VAL A 57 -2.42 14.52 -10.86
C VAL A 57 -1.68 13.97 -12.09
N GLU A 58 -2.38 13.27 -12.98
CA GLU A 58 -1.81 12.75 -14.24
C GLU A 58 -1.09 13.81 -15.08
N PRO A 59 -1.64 15.03 -15.29
CA PRO A 59 -0.96 16.05 -16.08
C PRO A 59 0.43 16.41 -15.52
N MET A 60 0.63 16.33 -14.20
CA MET A 60 1.93 16.62 -13.58
C MET A 60 2.98 15.55 -13.93
N VAL A 61 2.55 14.30 -14.07
CA VAL A 61 3.43 13.19 -14.52
C VAL A 61 3.73 13.34 -15.99
N GLU A 62 2.71 13.60 -16.81
CA GLU A 62 2.85 13.80 -18.26
C GLU A 62 3.78 14.98 -18.60
N ASN A 63 3.63 16.10 -17.89
CA ASN A 63 4.42 17.31 -18.07
C ASN A 63 5.80 17.25 -17.40
N HIS A 64 6.16 16.12 -16.76
CA HIS A 64 7.44 15.94 -16.08
C HIS A 64 7.69 17.02 -15.00
N GLU A 65 6.68 17.36 -14.20
CA GLU A 65 6.78 18.31 -13.10
C GLU A 65 7.51 17.69 -11.90
N LEU A 66 8.80 17.35 -12.08
CA LEU A 66 9.60 16.50 -11.17
C LEU A 66 9.59 16.97 -9.71
N THR A 67 9.54 18.28 -9.49
CA THR A 67 9.51 18.89 -8.14
C THR A 67 8.20 18.64 -7.40
N LYS A 68 7.11 18.34 -8.12
CA LYS A 68 5.77 18.08 -7.57
C LYS A 68 5.44 16.59 -7.47
N ILE A 69 6.16 15.72 -8.17
CA ILE A 69 5.84 14.28 -8.25
C ILE A 69 5.73 13.64 -6.87
N ASP A 70 6.68 13.86 -5.95
CA ASP A 70 6.60 13.20 -4.64
C ASP A 70 5.43 13.72 -3.79
N SER A 71 5.28 15.04 -3.69
CA SER A 71 4.32 15.69 -2.79
C SER A 71 2.89 15.71 -3.31
N GLU A 72 2.69 15.97 -4.60
CA GLU A 72 1.37 16.22 -5.19
C GLU A 72 0.82 15.01 -5.94
N VAL A 73 1.68 14.07 -6.35
CA VAL A 73 1.25 12.85 -7.07
C VAL A 73 1.35 11.63 -6.16
N ARG A 74 2.57 11.25 -5.77
CA ARG A 74 2.85 9.95 -5.14
C ARG A 74 2.29 9.84 -3.72
N LYS A 75 2.43 10.88 -2.90
CA LYS A 75 1.87 10.90 -1.53
C LYS A 75 0.34 10.79 -1.53
N PRO A 76 -0.42 11.63 -2.26
CA PRO A 76 -1.88 11.51 -2.33
C PRO A 76 -2.36 10.15 -2.84
N LEU A 77 -1.70 9.58 -3.86
CA LEU A 77 -2.05 8.24 -4.37
C LEU A 77 -1.89 7.16 -3.30
N ARG A 78 -0.81 7.20 -2.51
CA ARG A 78 -0.59 6.24 -1.41
C ARG A 78 -1.54 6.44 -0.26
N GLU A 79 -1.84 7.68 0.09
CA GLU A 79 -2.77 8.01 1.16
C GLU A 79 -4.16 7.49 0.82
N LEU A 80 -4.67 7.79 -0.37
CA LEU A 80 -5.95 7.26 -0.83
C LEU A 80 -5.95 5.73 -0.94
N GLY A 81 -4.86 5.13 -1.42
CA GLY A 81 -4.69 3.68 -1.45
C GLY A 81 -4.72 3.04 -0.05
N SER A 82 -4.14 3.70 0.94
CA SER A 82 -4.16 3.25 2.34
C SER A 82 -5.55 3.40 2.93
N GLN A 83 -6.21 4.53 2.71
CA GLN A 83 -7.60 4.74 3.13
C GLN A 83 -8.54 3.71 2.50
N TRP A 84 -8.33 3.35 1.23
CA TRP A 84 -9.07 2.27 0.58
C TRP A 84 -8.91 0.97 1.35
N MET A 85 -7.68 0.53 1.62
CA MET A 85 -7.41 -0.73 2.33
C MET A 85 -7.99 -0.76 3.74
N ILE A 86 -8.05 0.38 4.42
CA ILE A 86 -8.54 0.51 5.79
C ILE A 86 -10.06 0.55 5.85
N ASN A 87 -10.75 0.98 4.79
CA ASN A 87 -12.19 1.26 4.84
C ASN A 87 -13.03 0.37 3.91
N VAL A 88 -12.42 -0.28 2.92
CA VAL A 88 -13.09 -1.19 1.99
C VAL A 88 -12.70 -2.63 2.32
N LYS A 89 -13.70 -3.46 2.64
CA LYS A 89 -13.50 -4.88 2.90
C LYS A 89 -13.36 -5.61 1.58
N MET A 90 -12.16 -6.10 1.24
CA MET A 90 -11.92 -7.04 0.13
C MET A 90 -12.86 -8.25 0.25
N GLY A 91 -13.96 -8.23 -0.49
CA GLY A 91 -14.99 -9.26 -0.56
C GLY A 91 -15.09 -9.90 -1.94
N ASP A 92 -15.79 -11.02 -1.99
CA ASP A 92 -16.13 -11.82 -3.17
C ASP A 92 -17.24 -11.17 -4.04
N SER A 93 -17.61 -9.92 -3.77
CA SER A 93 -18.64 -9.22 -4.54
C SER A 93 -18.10 -8.77 -5.89
N VAL A 94 -18.83 -9.08 -6.97
CA VAL A 94 -18.48 -8.67 -8.34
C VAL A 94 -18.33 -7.15 -8.46
N ALA A 95 -19.22 -6.38 -7.83
CA ALA A 95 -19.16 -4.91 -7.86
C ALA A 95 -17.89 -4.36 -7.18
N GLU A 96 -17.44 -5.02 -6.12
CA GLU A 96 -16.24 -4.63 -5.39
C GLU A 96 -14.97 -5.04 -6.15
N GLY A 97 -14.98 -6.22 -6.78
CA GLY A 97 -13.96 -6.66 -7.73
C GLY A 97 -13.79 -5.68 -8.90
N ASN A 98 -14.90 -5.15 -9.43
CA ASN A 98 -14.87 -4.19 -10.53
C ASN A 98 -14.22 -2.87 -10.12
N PHE A 99 -14.56 -2.33 -8.95
CA PHE A 99 -13.97 -1.08 -8.46
C PHE A 99 -12.50 -1.23 -8.04
N ALA A 100 -12.02 -2.44 -7.76
CA ALA A 100 -10.59 -2.69 -7.56
C ALA A 100 -9.73 -2.31 -8.79
N LEU A 101 -10.31 -2.24 -9.99
CA LEU A 101 -9.64 -1.75 -11.20
C LEU A 101 -9.20 -0.29 -11.05
N CYS A 102 -9.94 0.54 -10.32
CA CYS A 102 -9.55 1.92 -10.04
C CYS A 102 -8.36 2.00 -9.07
N ARG A 103 -8.29 1.09 -8.10
CA ARG A 103 -7.08 0.95 -7.25
C ARG A 103 -5.88 0.50 -8.08
N LYS A 104 -6.06 -0.45 -8.99
CA LYS A 104 -5.00 -0.89 -9.92
C LYS A 104 -4.49 0.27 -10.78
N ALA A 105 -5.39 1.09 -11.31
CA ALA A 105 -5.05 2.29 -12.08
C ALA A 105 -4.20 3.28 -11.28
N MET A 106 -4.57 3.58 -10.03
CA MET A 106 -3.77 4.44 -9.14
C MET A 106 -2.36 3.90 -8.90
N VAL A 107 -2.24 2.59 -8.68
CA VAL A 107 -0.92 1.95 -8.46
C VAL A 107 -0.07 2.06 -9.72
N SER A 108 -0.63 1.82 -10.90
CA SER A 108 0.11 2.02 -12.16
C SER A 108 0.50 3.48 -12.39
N LEU A 109 -0.30 4.45 -11.93
CA LEU A 109 0.09 5.87 -11.97
C LEU A 109 1.28 6.17 -11.03
N ASP A 110 1.30 5.62 -9.81
CA ASP A 110 2.49 5.75 -8.92
C ASP A 110 3.72 5.09 -9.54
N THR A 111 3.57 3.96 -10.24
CA THR A 111 4.66 3.31 -10.98
C THR A 111 5.19 4.19 -12.11
N TRP A 112 4.32 4.74 -12.95
CA TRP A 112 4.73 5.65 -14.01
C TRP A 112 5.37 6.92 -13.46
N ALA A 113 4.80 7.51 -12.41
CA ALA A 113 5.37 8.67 -11.73
C ALA A 113 6.77 8.40 -11.17
N ARG A 114 7.03 7.18 -10.66
CA ARG A 114 8.38 6.75 -10.25
C ARG A 114 9.33 6.65 -11.43
N ALA A 115 8.90 6.04 -12.54
CA ALA A 115 9.72 5.89 -13.74
C ALA A 115 10.12 7.27 -14.30
N VAL A 116 9.17 8.22 -14.36
CA VAL A 116 9.44 9.61 -14.76
C VAL A 116 10.42 10.29 -13.80
N GLN A 117 10.19 10.16 -12.49
CA GLN A 117 11.08 10.75 -11.48
C GLN A 117 12.51 10.19 -11.52
N ALA A 118 12.65 8.91 -11.84
CA ALA A 118 13.94 8.22 -11.96
C ALA A 118 14.59 8.38 -13.35
N ASN A 119 13.87 8.98 -14.31
CA ASN A 119 14.24 8.98 -15.73
C ASN A 119 14.59 7.56 -16.24
N ASP A 120 13.73 6.59 -15.91
CA ASP A 120 13.90 5.17 -16.22
C ASP A 120 13.49 4.88 -17.69
N ASP A 121 14.11 3.90 -18.33
CA ASP A 121 13.77 3.49 -19.70
C ASP A 121 12.37 2.87 -19.81
N SER A 122 11.82 2.36 -18.69
CA SER A 122 10.47 1.78 -18.60
C SER A 122 9.32 2.80 -18.56
N GLN A 123 9.61 4.10 -18.70
CA GLN A 123 8.59 5.16 -18.66
C GLN A 123 7.45 4.94 -19.65
N THR A 124 7.75 4.51 -20.88
CA THR A 124 6.75 4.25 -21.93
C THR A 124 5.85 3.08 -21.54
N ASP A 125 6.44 1.94 -21.16
CA ASP A 125 5.69 0.74 -20.77
C ASP A 125 4.82 1.00 -19.52
N ALA A 126 5.34 1.78 -18.57
CA ALA A 126 4.61 2.18 -17.38
C ALA A 126 3.42 3.09 -17.70
N LYS A 127 3.59 4.04 -18.64
CA LYS A 127 2.50 4.90 -19.13
C LYS A 127 1.43 4.09 -19.83
N GLU A 128 1.80 3.17 -20.72
CA GLU A 128 0.85 2.30 -21.42
C GLU A 128 0.04 1.44 -20.45
N SER A 129 0.72 0.84 -19.48
CA SER A 129 0.08 0.08 -18.40
C SER A 129 -0.91 0.93 -17.60
N TYR A 130 -0.54 2.17 -17.30
CA TYR A 130 -1.41 3.12 -16.63
C TYR A 130 -2.64 3.47 -17.47
N LEU A 131 -2.47 3.86 -18.73
CA LEU A 131 -3.57 4.24 -19.62
C LEU A 131 -4.55 3.08 -19.82
N HIS A 132 -4.04 1.85 -19.97
CA HIS A 132 -4.87 0.65 -20.03
C HIS A 132 -5.70 0.48 -18.74
N ASN A 133 -5.07 0.51 -17.56
CA ASN A 133 -5.77 0.36 -16.29
C ASN A 133 -6.75 1.53 -16.02
N LYS A 134 -6.42 2.76 -16.42
CA LYS A 134 -7.29 3.93 -16.33
C LYS A 134 -8.56 3.70 -17.16
N GLY A 135 -8.42 3.17 -18.39
CA GLY A 135 -9.55 2.77 -19.23
C GLY A 135 -10.45 1.74 -18.55
N LEU A 136 -9.87 0.69 -17.96
CA LEU A 136 -10.63 -0.32 -17.22
C LEU A 136 -11.38 0.27 -16.02
N CYS A 137 -10.75 1.17 -15.25
CA CYS A 137 -11.42 1.89 -14.17
C CYS A 137 -12.59 2.74 -14.68
N LYS A 138 -12.43 3.44 -15.80
CA LYS A 138 -13.50 4.24 -16.41
C LYS A 138 -14.69 3.36 -16.78
N SER A 139 -14.43 2.24 -17.46
CA SER A 139 -15.48 1.27 -17.81
C SER A 139 -16.20 0.72 -16.57
N ALA A 140 -15.47 0.45 -15.49
CA ALA A 140 -16.06 -0.01 -14.23
C ALA A 140 -16.95 1.06 -13.57
N LEU A 141 -16.58 2.34 -13.65
CA LEU A 141 -17.39 3.45 -13.15
C LEU A 141 -18.63 3.71 -14.01
N ASP A 142 -18.50 3.58 -15.33
CA ASP A 142 -19.60 3.83 -16.29
C ASP A 142 -20.59 2.67 -16.36
N SER A 143 -20.14 1.45 -16.07
CA SER A 143 -20.96 0.24 -16.10
C SER A 143 -20.58 -0.72 -14.97
N PRO A 144 -21.01 -0.43 -13.72
CA PRO A 144 -20.63 -1.20 -12.54
C PRO A 144 -21.00 -2.70 -12.59
N ALA A 145 -21.93 -3.07 -13.47
CA ALA A 145 -22.42 -4.44 -13.63
C ALA A 145 -21.57 -5.34 -14.55
N LEU A 146 -20.63 -4.78 -15.35
CA LEU A 146 -19.99 -5.49 -16.48
C LEU A 146 -18.51 -5.86 -16.27
N GLY A 147 -17.88 -5.56 -15.13
CA GLY A 147 -16.41 -5.61 -14.99
C GLY A 147 -15.73 -6.99 -14.96
N ASN A 148 -16.37 -8.04 -15.47
CA ASN A 148 -15.72 -9.32 -15.77
C ASN A 148 -15.89 -9.64 -17.27
N SER A 149 -15.06 -9.05 -18.12
CA SER A 149 -14.88 -9.49 -19.51
C SER A 149 -13.40 -9.52 -19.83
#